data_AF-A0A255DM58-F1
#
_entry.id   AF-A0A255DM58-F1
#
_cell.length_a   1.000
_cell.length_b   1.000
_cell.length_c   1.000
_cell.angle_alpha   90.00
_cell.angle_beta   90.00
_cell.angle_gamma   90.00
#
_symmetry.space_group_name_H-M   'P 1'
#
loop_
_entity.id
_entity.type
_entity.pdbx_description
1 polymer ?
#
loop_
_entity_poly.entity_id
_entity_poly.type
_entity_poly.pdbx_seq_one_letter_code
_entity_poly.pdbx_strand_id
1 'polypeptide(L)'
;MDFAANNYEDFAYNTAGGGNSVNYDDPNVASSNVIGRTALREAASTAMDAANTPGLPGDIADPMRSWSIRAAKLLIIMGVRGGGDSLNNTASDMNTDAKNAQMACAMNGGRA
;
A
#
# COMPACT_ATOMS: atom_id res chain seq x y z
N MET A 1 -6.43 3.69 -4.37
CA MET A 1 -5.99 2.80 -3.26
C MET A 1 -6.29 1.35 -3.58
N ASP A 2 -7.53 1.03 -3.98
CA ASP A 2 -7.96 -0.33 -4.35
C ASP A 2 -7.06 -1.01 -5.41
N PHE A 3 -6.71 -0.30 -6.48
CA PHE A 3 -5.81 -0.82 -7.52
C PHE A 3 -4.43 -1.26 -6.99
N ALA A 4 -3.81 -0.50 -6.09
CA ALA A 4 -2.53 -0.90 -5.49
C ALA A 4 -2.69 -2.04 -4.49
N ALA A 5 -3.83 -2.11 -3.78
CA ALA A 5 -4.14 -3.22 -2.89
C ALA A 5 -4.28 -4.53 -3.68
N ASN A 6 -5.00 -4.53 -4.81
CA ASN A 6 -5.19 -5.70 -5.66
C ASN A 6 -3.84 -6.18 -6.27
N ASN A 7 -3.00 -5.26 -6.76
CA ASN A 7 -1.69 -5.63 -7.31
C ASN A 7 -0.71 -6.12 -6.23
N TYR A 8 -0.80 -5.57 -5.01
CA TYR A 8 -0.07 -6.12 -3.86
C TYR A 8 -0.60 -7.50 -3.47
N GLU A 9 -1.90 -7.72 -3.50
CA GLU A 9 -2.52 -9.00 -3.18
C GLU A 9 -2.07 -10.10 -4.15
N ASP A 10 -1.96 -9.79 -5.44
CA ASP A 10 -1.38 -10.71 -6.43
C ASP A 10 0.09 -11.03 -6.13
N PHE A 11 0.91 -10.03 -5.79
CA PHE A 11 2.29 -10.27 -5.35
C PHE A 11 2.34 -11.08 -4.04
N ALA A 12 1.51 -10.77 -3.06
CA ALA A 12 1.42 -11.49 -1.80
C ALA A 12 0.97 -12.94 -2.02
N TYR A 13 0.03 -13.17 -2.94
CA TYR A 13 -0.43 -14.50 -3.33
C TYR A 13 0.68 -15.30 -4.03
N ASN A 14 1.38 -14.70 -4.98
CA ASN A 14 2.51 -15.33 -5.69
C ASN A 14 3.70 -15.62 -4.76
N THR A 15 3.77 -14.94 -3.61
CA THR A 15 4.80 -15.17 -2.59
C THR A 15 4.29 -15.98 -1.38
N ALA A 16 2.98 -16.26 -1.33
CA ALA A 16 2.33 -17.04 -0.28
C ALA A 16 2.65 -18.52 -0.46
N GLY A 17 3.45 -19.07 0.46
CA GLY A 17 3.83 -20.49 0.46
C GLY A 17 5.22 -20.76 1.04
N GLY A 18 6.11 -19.75 1.03
CA GLY A 18 7.49 -19.86 1.53
C GLY A 18 7.75 -19.32 2.95
N GLY A 19 6.72 -18.84 3.65
CA GLY A 19 6.91 -18.11 4.93
C GLY A 19 7.61 -16.77 4.72
N ASN A 20 8.59 -16.43 5.57
CA ASN A 20 9.38 -15.20 5.41
C ASN A 20 10.31 -15.22 4.17
N SER A 21 10.47 -16.37 3.51
CA SER A 21 11.31 -16.51 2.31
C SER A 21 10.47 -16.34 1.04
N VAL A 22 10.78 -15.32 0.27
CA VAL A 22 10.15 -15.03 -1.02
C VAL A 22 11.04 -15.55 -2.15
N ASN A 23 10.51 -16.41 -3.02
CA ASN A 23 11.25 -16.90 -4.19
C ASN A 23 11.24 -15.86 -5.32
N TYR A 24 12.19 -14.93 -5.28
CA TYR A 24 12.33 -13.90 -6.33
C TYR A 24 12.86 -14.42 -7.67
N ASP A 25 13.30 -15.68 -7.74
CA ASP A 25 13.71 -16.33 -8.99
C ASP A 25 12.51 -16.96 -9.73
N ASP A 26 11.34 -17.02 -9.08
CA ASP A 26 10.09 -17.38 -9.76
C ASP A 26 9.68 -16.26 -10.74
N PRO A 27 9.52 -16.55 -12.04
CA PRO A 27 9.10 -15.56 -13.03
C PRO A 27 7.78 -14.84 -12.69
N ASN A 28 6.86 -15.51 -12.00
CA ASN A 28 5.59 -14.93 -11.57
C ASN A 28 5.81 -13.92 -10.43
N VAL A 29 6.66 -14.24 -9.47
CA VAL A 29 7.05 -13.32 -8.38
C VAL A 29 7.81 -12.13 -8.95
N ALA A 30 8.73 -12.36 -9.89
CA ALA A 30 9.48 -11.29 -10.53
C ALA A 30 8.57 -10.34 -11.33
N SER A 31 7.64 -10.88 -12.11
CA SER A 31 6.67 -10.11 -12.90
C SER A 31 5.71 -9.31 -12.00
N SER A 32 5.06 -9.98 -11.05
CA SER A 32 4.13 -9.34 -10.10
C SER A 32 4.83 -8.31 -9.21
N ASN A 33 6.11 -8.49 -8.86
CA ASN A 33 6.89 -7.48 -8.14
C ASN A 33 7.08 -6.20 -8.97
N VAL A 34 7.35 -6.31 -10.27
CA VAL A 34 7.52 -5.13 -11.14
C VAL A 34 6.20 -4.38 -11.32
N ILE A 35 5.13 -5.13 -11.59
CA ILE A 35 3.78 -4.58 -11.75
C ILE A 35 3.31 -3.94 -10.45
N GLY A 36 3.41 -4.67 -9.33
CA GLY A 36 3.06 -4.22 -7.99
C GLY A 36 3.82 -2.96 -7.58
N ARG A 37 5.13 -2.87 -7.83
CA ARG A 37 5.91 -1.65 -7.56
C ARG A 37 5.45 -0.46 -8.40
N THR A 38 5.03 -0.68 -9.64
CA THR A 38 4.55 0.39 -10.51
C THR A 38 3.20 0.92 -10.03
N ALA A 39 2.23 0.02 -9.82
CA ALA A 39 0.91 0.36 -9.29
C ALA A 39 1.01 1.03 -7.91
N LEU A 40 1.91 0.54 -7.05
CA LEU A 40 2.08 1.08 -5.71
C LEU A 40 2.71 2.47 -5.71
N ARG A 41 3.66 2.76 -6.62
CA ARG A 41 4.22 4.11 -6.79
C ARG A 41 3.15 5.12 -7.18
N GLU A 42 2.34 4.78 -8.18
CA GLU A 42 1.26 5.64 -8.68
C GLU A 42 0.18 5.87 -7.61
N ALA A 43 -0.19 4.83 -6.88
CA ALA A 43 -1.14 4.98 -5.79
C ALA A 43 -0.56 5.81 -4.64
N ALA A 44 0.72 5.67 -4.32
CA ALA A 44 1.40 6.46 -3.29
C ALA A 44 1.43 7.95 -3.64
N SER A 45 1.73 8.30 -4.89
CA SER A 45 1.64 9.69 -5.34
C SER A 45 0.21 10.20 -5.27
N THR A 46 -0.75 9.43 -5.80
CA THR A 46 -2.17 9.81 -5.79
C THR A 46 -2.71 10.04 -4.38
N ALA A 47 -2.39 9.16 -3.44
CA ALA A 47 -2.82 9.30 -2.05
C ALA A 47 -2.15 10.50 -1.35
N MET A 48 -0.89 10.80 -1.67
CA MET A 48 -0.18 11.97 -1.13
C MET A 48 -0.75 13.27 -1.68
N ASP A 49 -1.01 13.32 -2.99
CA ASP A 49 -1.61 14.48 -3.66
C ASP A 49 -3.01 14.75 -3.11
N ALA A 50 -3.82 13.70 -2.99
CA ALA A 50 -5.16 13.81 -2.41
C ALA A 50 -5.10 14.28 -0.94
N ALA A 51 -4.14 13.80 -0.14
CA ALA A 51 -3.94 14.24 1.23
C ALA A 51 -3.51 15.72 1.36
N ASN A 52 -2.95 16.31 0.30
CA ASN A 52 -2.55 17.70 0.24
C ASN A 52 -3.64 18.62 -0.36
N THR A 53 -4.84 18.10 -0.60
CA THR A 53 -5.98 18.89 -1.05
C THR A 53 -6.27 20.01 -0.04
N PRO A 54 -6.28 21.29 -0.45
CA PRO A 54 -6.60 22.40 0.45
C PRO A 54 -8.00 22.24 1.05
N GLY A 55 -8.11 22.46 2.36
CA GLY A 55 -9.37 22.32 3.08
C GLY A 55 -9.76 20.88 3.42
N LEU A 56 -8.93 19.89 3.08
CA LEU A 56 -9.15 18.52 3.53
C LEU A 56 -8.97 18.42 5.06
N PRO A 57 -9.93 17.85 5.79
CA PRO A 57 -9.82 17.60 7.23
C PRO A 57 -8.57 16.77 7.57
N GLY A 58 -7.87 17.15 8.64
CA GLY A 58 -6.63 16.49 9.07
C GLY A 58 -6.79 15.01 9.42
N ASP A 59 -7.94 14.64 9.98
CA ASP A 59 -8.34 13.27 10.28
C ASP A 59 -8.52 12.38 9.02
N ILE A 60 -8.70 12.99 7.84
CA ILE A 60 -8.64 12.30 6.55
C ILE A 60 -7.24 12.38 5.95
N ALA A 61 -6.62 13.57 5.98
CA ALA A 61 -5.32 13.81 5.36
C ALA A 61 -4.19 12.99 5.99
N ASP A 62 -4.15 12.88 7.32
CA ASP A 62 -3.07 12.21 8.05
C ASP A 62 -2.98 10.70 7.80
N PRO A 63 -4.08 9.92 7.82
CA PRO A 63 -4.01 8.51 7.41
C PRO A 63 -3.63 8.35 5.94
N MET A 64 -4.04 9.27 5.04
CA MET A 64 -3.64 9.22 3.62
C MET A 64 -2.14 9.48 3.44
N ARG A 65 -1.55 10.44 4.17
CA ARG A 65 -0.09 10.66 4.17
C ARG A 65 0.66 9.46 4.72
N SER A 66 0.17 8.90 5.83
CA SER A 66 0.76 7.72 6.45
C SER A 66 0.75 6.52 5.49
N TRP A 67 -0.36 6.33 4.78
CA TRP A 67 -0.51 5.31 3.76
C TRP A 67 0.55 5.46 2.66
N SER A 68 0.74 6.69 2.13
CA SER A 68 1.74 6.95 1.09
C SER A 68 3.17 6.72 1.56
N ILE A 69 3.50 7.06 2.80
CA ILE A 69 4.83 6.80 3.38
C ILE A 69 5.05 5.30 3.53
N ARG A 70 4.04 4.55 3.98
CA ARG A 70 4.15 3.09 4.09
C ARG A 70 4.18 2.39 2.73
N ALA A 71 3.48 2.92 1.73
CA ALA A 71 3.62 2.48 0.35
C ALA A 71 5.05 2.66 -0.15
N ALA A 72 5.69 3.81 0.15
CA ALA A 72 7.10 4.02 -0.15
C ALA A 72 8.03 3.04 0.58
N LYS A 73 7.76 2.74 1.85
CA LYS A 73 8.48 1.70 2.61
C LYS A 73 8.34 0.33 1.94
N LEU A 74 7.14 -0.04 1.52
CA LEU A 74 6.88 -1.33 0.86
C LEU A 74 7.60 -1.42 -0.49
N LEU A 75 7.70 -0.33 -1.26
CA LEU A 75 8.49 -0.26 -2.48
C LEU A 75 9.98 -0.52 -2.26
N ILE A 76 10.52 -0.04 -1.14
CA ILE A 76 11.92 -0.27 -0.76
C ILE A 76 12.11 -1.75 -0.42
N ILE A 77 11.24 -2.33 0.42
CA ILE A 77 11.29 -3.75 0.80
C ILE A 77 11.23 -4.65 -0.44
N MET A 78 10.28 -4.40 -1.34
CA MET A 78 10.16 -5.11 -2.62
C MET A 78 11.39 -4.94 -3.53
N GLY A 79 12.04 -3.78 -3.48
CA GLY A 79 13.24 -3.47 -4.26
C GLY A 79 14.51 -4.15 -3.74
N VAL A 80 14.67 -4.27 -2.42
CA VAL A 80 15.78 -4.98 -1.77
C VAL A 80 15.51 -6.48 -1.60
N ARG A 81 14.40 -6.98 -2.18
CA ARG A 81 13.99 -8.38 -2.08
C ARG A 81 13.80 -8.84 -0.63
N GLY A 82 13.14 -8.02 0.17
CA GLY A 82 12.88 -8.27 1.58
C GLY A 82 11.92 -9.44 1.81
N GLY A 83 11.93 -9.97 3.04
CA GLY A 83 11.15 -11.16 3.40
C GLY A 83 9.64 -10.91 3.49
N GLY A 84 8.88 -12.00 3.39
CA GLY A 84 7.42 -12.04 3.42
C GLY A 84 6.81 -11.35 4.65
N ASP A 85 7.43 -11.47 5.83
CA ASP A 85 6.91 -10.87 7.06
C ASP A 85 6.96 -9.35 7.01
N SER A 86 8.05 -8.79 6.49
CA SER A 86 8.23 -7.34 6.37
C SER A 86 7.28 -6.72 5.34
N LEU A 87 7.03 -7.45 4.25
CA LEU A 87 6.04 -7.11 3.23
C LEU A 87 4.63 -7.11 3.85
N ASN A 88 4.25 -8.21 4.51
CA ASN A 88 2.93 -8.42 5.08
C ASN A 88 2.60 -7.44 6.21
N ASN A 89 3.57 -7.18 7.10
CA ASN A 89 3.40 -6.20 8.17
C ASN A 89 3.19 -4.79 7.59
N THR A 90 4.01 -4.39 6.62
CA THR A 90 3.89 -3.05 6.00
C THR A 90 2.56 -2.91 5.26
N ALA A 91 2.10 -3.94 4.56
CA ALA A 91 0.80 -3.94 3.91
C ALA A 91 -0.38 -3.94 4.90
N SER A 92 -0.25 -4.63 6.03
CA SER A 92 -1.26 -4.61 7.11
C SER A 92 -1.40 -3.21 7.71
N ASP A 93 -0.28 -2.52 7.92
CA ASP A 93 -0.29 -1.13 8.38
C ASP A 93 -0.94 -0.19 7.34
N MET A 94 -0.65 -0.40 6.05
CA MET A 94 -1.29 0.35 4.97
C MET A 94 -2.81 0.11 4.92
N ASN A 95 -3.27 -1.12 5.08
CA ASN A 95 -4.71 -1.41 5.11
C ASN A 95 -5.40 -0.73 6.30
N THR A 96 -4.70 -0.64 7.44
CA THR A 96 -5.19 0.11 8.61
C THR A 96 -5.34 1.60 8.30
N ASP A 97 -4.37 2.21 7.64
CA ASP A 97 -4.47 3.61 7.22
C ASP A 97 -5.59 3.86 6.21
N ALA A 98 -5.73 2.98 5.21
CA ALA A 98 -6.78 3.09 4.21
C ALA A 98 -8.16 3.03 4.87
N LYS A 99 -8.34 2.11 5.83
CA LYS A 99 -9.57 2.01 6.62
C LYS A 99 -9.80 3.26 7.48
N ASN A 100 -8.77 3.79 8.11
CA ASN A 100 -8.87 5.02 8.91
C ASN A 100 -9.28 6.23 8.04
N ALA A 101 -8.69 6.39 6.87
CA ALA A 101 -9.07 7.43 5.91
C ALA A 101 -10.52 7.25 5.44
N GLN A 102 -10.95 6.02 5.13
CA GLN A 102 -12.34 5.73 4.74
C GLN A 102 -13.34 6.05 5.87
N MET A 103 -13.03 5.67 7.11
CA MET A 103 -13.89 5.98 8.27
C MET A 103 -13.94 7.49 8.50
N ALA A 104 -12.82 8.21 8.41
CA ALA A 104 -12.80 9.66 8.52
C ALA A 104 -13.60 10.33 7.39
N CYS A 105 -13.50 9.83 6.16
CA CYS A 105 -14.34 10.28 5.05
C CYS A 105 -15.83 10.04 5.33
N ALA A 106 -16.21 8.88 5.88
CA ALA A 106 -17.60 8.59 6.22
C ALA A 106 -18.12 9.50 7.34
N MET A 107 -17.30 9.79 8.35
CA MET A 107 -17.64 10.68 9.46
C MET A 107 -17.74 12.15 9.04
N ASN A 108 -16.92 12.62 8.10
CA ASN A 108 -16.99 13.98 7.57
C ASN A 108 -18.03 14.13 6.45
N GLY A 109 -18.24 13.09 5.63
CA GLY A 109 -19.27 13.04 4.59
C GLY A 109 -20.69 12.90 5.13
N GLY A 110 -20.85 12.32 6.33
CA GLY A 110 -22.10 12.36 7.10
C GLY A 110 -22.39 13.69 7.79
N ARG A 111 -21.50 14.70 7.64
CA ARG A 111 -21.63 16.05 8.19
C ARG A 111 -21.85 17.11 7.10
N ALA A 112 -22.17 16.69 5.87
CA ALA A 112 -22.53 17.55 4.75
C ALA A 112 -24.05 17.80 4.69
#